data_AF-A0AAW5T0D8-F1
#
_entry.id   AF-A0AAW5T0D8-F1
#
_cell.length_a   1.000
_cell.length_b   1.000
_cell.length_c   1.000
_cell.angle_alpha   90.00
_cell.angle_beta   90.00
_cell.angle_gamma   90.00
#
_symmetry.space_group_name_H-M   'P 1'
#
loop_
_entity.id
_entity.type
_entity.pdbx_description
1 polymer ?
#
loop_
_entity_poly.entity_id
_entity_poly.type
_entity_poly.pdbx_seq_one_letter_code
_entity_poly.pdbx_strand_id
1 'polypeptide(L)'
;MNHSADAAQAQSLLGELWRHVEDVSVRLEKAERRMRRSSACDRREVSKLRADLYQTHHLIDALHRRFPETCPHRLPTGTAPDGP
;
A
#
# COMPACT_ATOMS: atom_id res chain seq x y z
N MET A 1 19.32 -21.18 -2.15
CA MET A 1 19.27 -20.55 -0.82
C MET A 1 19.11 -19.03 -0.95
N ASN A 2 18.05 -18.52 -1.61
CA ASN A 2 17.86 -17.07 -1.80
C ASN A 2 16.48 -16.54 -1.34
N HIS A 3 15.53 -17.42 -0.98
CA HIS A 3 14.16 -16.99 -0.63
C HIS A 3 14.12 -16.03 0.57
N SER A 4 14.96 -16.24 1.60
CA SER A 4 14.99 -15.36 2.77
C SER A 4 15.60 -13.97 2.50
N ALA A 5 16.54 -13.85 1.56
CA ALA A 5 17.12 -12.55 1.19
C ALA A 5 16.15 -11.74 0.33
N ASP A 6 15.47 -12.41 -0.62
CA ASP A 6 14.44 -11.82 -1.46
C ASP A 6 13.25 -11.33 -0.61
N ALA A 7 12.86 -12.11 0.40
CA ALA A 7 11.83 -11.75 1.37
C ALA A 7 12.20 -10.53 2.23
N ALA A 8 13.45 -10.43 2.69
CA ALA A 8 13.93 -9.29 3.47
C ALA A 8 13.93 -8.01 2.62
N GLN A 9 14.37 -8.09 1.37
CA GLN A 9 14.32 -6.96 0.43
C GLN A 9 12.88 -6.55 0.11
N ALA A 10 11.98 -7.51 -0.07
CA ALA A 10 10.56 -7.25 -0.27
C ALA A 10 9.92 -6.56 0.95
N GLN A 11 10.29 -6.95 2.18
CA GLN A 11 9.83 -6.25 3.38
C GLN A 11 10.35 -4.81 3.48
N SER A 12 11.63 -4.56 3.16
CA SER A 12 12.16 -3.19 3.12
C SER A 12 11.44 -2.34 2.06
N LEU A 13 11.18 -2.90 0.88
CA LEU A 13 10.44 -2.23 -0.19
C LEU A 13 9.00 -1.93 0.24
N LEU A 14 8.33 -2.82 0.99
CA LEU A 14 7.02 -2.55 1.56
C LEU A 14 7.03 -1.36 2.49
N GLY A 15 8.03 -1.26 3.37
CA GLY A 15 8.17 -0.11 4.26
C GLY A 15 8.27 1.22 3.48
N GLU A 16 9.03 1.23 2.39
CA GLU A 16 9.15 2.40 1.52
C GLU A 16 7.85 2.72 0.77
N LEU A 17 7.17 1.70 0.25
CA LEU A 17 5.87 1.84 -0.41
C LEU A 17 4.81 2.39 0.53
N TRP A 18 4.74 1.91 1.77
CA TRP A 18 3.83 2.44 2.80
C TRP A 18 4.12 3.90 3.13
N ARG A 19 5.40 4.26 3.25
CA ARG A 19 5.80 5.66 3.48
C ARG A 19 5.43 6.56 2.29
N HIS A 20 5.52 6.04 1.07
CA HIS A 20 5.06 6.74 -0.14
C HIS A 20 3.53 6.92 -0.14
N VAL A 21 2.76 5.90 0.26
CA VAL A 21 1.30 6.01 0.44
C VAL A 21 0.95 7.12 1.44
N GLU A 22 1.65 7.19 2.57
CA GLU A 22 1.44 8.25 3.56
C GLU A 22 1.72 9.65 2.98
N ASP A 23 2.84 9.84 2.27
CA ASP A 23 3.17 11.11 1.62
C ASP A 23 2.12 11.53 0.59
N VAL A 24 1.75 10.62 -0.31
CA VAL A 24 0.75 10.86 -1.36
C VAL A 24 -0.62 11.15 -0.74
N SER A 25 -0.99 10.47 0.34
CA SER A 25 -2.25 10.71 1.07
C SER A 25 -2.28 12.12 1.69
N VAL A 26 -1.21 12.54 2.34
CA VAL A 26 -1.10 13.91 2.91
C VAL A 26 -1.15 14.97 1.81
N ARG A 27 -0.50 14.72 0.68
CA ARG A 27 -0.52 15.63 -0.48
C ARG A 27 -1.90 15.69 -1.13
N LEU A 28 -2.58 14.55 -1.24
CA LEU A 28 -3.95 14.45 -1.73
C LEU A 28 -4.90 15.23 -0.82
N GLU A 29 -4.80 15.06 0.50
CA GLU A 29 -5.62 15.79 1.45
C GLU A 29 -5.42 17.31 1.33
N LYS A 30 -4.16 17.76 1.22
CA LYS A 30 -3.84 19.18 1.00
C LYS A 30 -4.43 19.71 -0.31
N ALA A 31 -4.34 18.93 -1.40
CA ALA A 31 -4.91 19.28 -2.69
C ALA A 31 -6.44 19.34 -2.64
N GLU A 32 -7.10 18.37 -2.02
CA GLU A 32 -8.56 18.35 -1.83
C GLU A 32 -9.02 19.53 -0.96
N ARG A 33 -8.29 19.87 0.12
CA ARG A 33 -8.58 21.07 0.94
C ARG A 33 -8.39 22.39 0.18
N ARG A 34 -7.50 22.44 -0.81
CA ARG A 34 -7.32 23.62 -1.69
C ARG A 34 -8.44 23.69 -2.72
N MET A 35 -8.79 22.57 -3.35
CA MET A 35 -9.91 22.47 -4.29
C MET A 35 -11.24 22.90 -3.66
N ARG A 36 -11.51 22.50 -2.40
CA ARG A 36 -12.69 22.95 -1.65
C ARG A 36 -12.74 24.47 -1.43
N ARG A 37 -11.59 25.12 -1.34
CA ARG A 37 -11.45 26.57 -1.11
C ARG A 37 -11.38 27.38 -2.41
N SER A 38 -11.04 26.77 -3.53
CA SER A 38 -11.01 27.39 -4.85
C SER A 38 -11.26 26.35 -5.92
N SER A 39 -12.42 26.43 -6.58
CA SER A 39 -12.90 25.48 -7.59
C SER A 39 -12.01 25.39 -8.84
N ALA A 40 -11.20 26.40 -9.10
CA ALA A 40 -10.26 26.43 -10.22
C ALA A 40 -8.96 25.66 -9.95
N CYS A 41 -8.64 25.34 -8.69
CA CYS A 41 -7.39 24.69 -8.33
C CYS A 41 -7.54 23.16 -8.27
N ASP A 42 -7.18 22.57 -9.41
CA ASP A 42 -6.47 21.30 -9.55
C ASP A 42 -7.19 19.97 -9.29
N ARG A 43 -8.38 19.84 -9.89
CA ARG A 43 -9.04 18.54 -10.11
C ARG A 43 -8.13 17.52 -10.79
N ARG A 44 -7.17 17.99 -11.60
CA ARG A 44 -6.22 17.17 -12.36
C ARG A 44 -5.11 16.62 -11.44
N GLU A 45 -4.54 17.44 -10.56
CA GLU A 45 -3.61 16.98 -9.52
C GLU A 45 -4.26 16.01 -8.54
N VAL A 46 -5.49 16.29 -8.07
CA VAL A 46 -6.24 15.34 -7.21
C VAL A 46 -6.44 13.99 -7.91
N SER A 47 -6.81 14.00 -9.19
CA SER A 47 -6.99 12.77 -9.98
C SER A 47 -5.67 12.02 -10.17
N LYS A 48 -4.56 12.74 -10.39
CA LYS A 48 -3.22 12.15 -10.52
C LYS A 48 -2.75 11.52 -9.22
N LEU A 49 -2.91 12.21 -8.08
CA LEU A 49 -2.55 11.70 -6.76
C LEU A 49 -3.38 10.47 -6.38
N ARG A 50 -4.67 10.44 -6.72
CA ARG A 50 -5.49 9.23 -6.57
C ARG A 50 -5.00 8.07 -7.42
N ALA A 51 -4.68 8.32 -8.69
CA ALA A 51 -4.16 7.28 -9.58
C ALA A 51 -2.82 6.71 -9.07
N ASP A 52 -1.93 7.58 -8.57
CA ASP A 52 -0.67 7.19 -7.96
C ASP A 52 -0.90 6.28 -6.75
N LEU A 53 -1.80 6.69 -5.84
CA LEU A 53 -2.16 5.91 -4.66
C LEU A 53 -2.71 4.51 -5.02
N TYR A 54 -3.60 4.43 -6.02
CA TYR A 54 -4.10 3.15 -6.52
C TYR A 54 -2.99 2.27 -7.11
N GLN A 55 -2.07 2.85 -7.87
CA GLN A 55 -0.93 2.10 -8.40
C GLN A 55 0.00 1.60 -7.28
N THR A 56 0.29 2.43 -6.28
CA THR A 56 1.09 2.02 -5.12
C THR A 56 0.43 0.86 -4.37
N HIS A 57 -0.89 0.95 -4.12
CA HIS A 57 -1.64 -0.17 -3.52
C HIS A 57 -1.61 -1.43 -4.37
N HIS A 58 -1.75 -1.30 -5.69
CA HIS A 58 -1.66 -2.45 -6.59
C HIS A 58 -0.26 -3.09 -6.56
N LEU A 59 0.82 -2.28 -6.46
CA LEU A 59 2.17 -2.79 -6.31
C LEU A 59 2.37 -3.53 -4.97
N ILE A 60 1.82 -2.99 -3.88
CA ILE A 60 1.82 -3.66 -2.57
C ILE A 60 1.09 -5.01 -2.66
N ASP A 61 -0.09 -5.05 -3.29
CA ASP A 61 -0.88 -6.27 -3.43
C ASP A 61 -0.17 -7.32 -4.31
N ALA A 62 0.40 -6.88 -5.43
CA ALA A 62 1.22 -7.74 -6.28
C ALA A 62 2.46 -8.28 -5.56
N LEU A 63 3.07 -7.47 -4.68
CA LEU A 63 4.20 -7.89 -3.86
C LEU A 63 3.78 -8.92 -2.81
N HIS A 64 2.65 -8.71 -2.12
CA HIS A 64 2.09 -9.69 -1.18
C HIS A 64 1.72 -11.00 -1.88
N ARG A 65 1.18 -10.95 -3.10
CA ARG A 65 0.86 -12.14 -3.90
C ARG A 65 2.11 -12.92 -4.31
N ARG A 66 3.21 -12.21 -4.58
CA ARG A 66 4.50 -12.80 -4.99
C ARG A 66 5.31 -13.30 -3.80
N PHE A 67 5.18 -12.64 -2.64
CA PHE A 67 5.84 -12.99 -1.39
C PHE A 67 4.79 -13.07 -0.26
N PRO A 68 4.05 -14.19 -0.14
CA PRO A 68 3.00 -14.34 0.88
C PRO A 68 3.54 -14.28 2.32
N GLU A 69 4.85 -14.49 2.48
CA GLU A 69 5.64 -14.35 3.71
C GLU A 69 5.86 -12.91 4.16
N THR A 70 5.58 -11.93 3.30
CA THR A 70 5.54 -10.49 3.66
C THR A 70 4.16 -10.02 4.10
N CYS A 71 3.13 -10.86 3.92
CA CYS A 71 1.76 -10.51 4.28
C CYS A 71 1.57 -10.69 5.80
N PRO A 72 1.26 -9.60 6.55
CA PRO A 72 1.06 -9.69 8.00
C PRO A 72 -0.14 -10.56 8.39
N HIS A 73 -1.01 -10.90 7.43
CA HIS A 73 -2.19 -11.72 7.67
C HIS A 73 -1.98 -13.22 7.55
N ARG A 74 -0.78 -13.70 7.18
CA ARG A 74 -0.47 -15.14 7.20
C ARG A 74 -0.13 -15.60 8.62
N LEU A 75 -1.00 -15.29 9.57
CA LEU A 75 -1.14 -16.10 10.77
C LEU A 75 -1.59 -17.48 10.30
N PRO A 76 -0.93 -18.58 10.71
CA PRO A 76 -1.46 -19.89 10.46
C PRO A 76 -2.82 -19.96 11.15
N THR A 77 -3.88 -20.09 10.37
CA THR A 77 -5.13 -20.69 10.86
C THR A 77 -4.87 -22.16 11.17
N GLY A 78 -4.01 -22.43 12.16
CA GLY A 78 -4.17 -23.55 13.07
C GLY A 78 -4.91 -22.95 14.25
N THR A 79 -6.11 -23.37 14.59
CA THR A 79 -6.48 -24.76 14.83
C THR A 79 -7.99 -24.84 14.69
N ALA A 80 -8.48 -25.70 13.80
CA ALA A 80 -9.79 -26.29 13.99
C ALA A 80 -9.63 -27.28 15.15
N PRO A 81 -10.28 -27.10 16.31
CA PRO A 81 -10.63 -28.24 17.12
C PRO A 81 -11.82 -28.92 16.43
N ASP A 82 -11.48 -29.93 15.64
CA ASP A 82 -12.34 -31.10 15.43
C ASP A 82 -12.81 -31.61 16.81
N GLY A 83 -14.06 -32.10 16.87
CA GLY A 83 -14.81 -32.42 18.10
C GLY A 83 -14.18 -33.49 19.01
N PRO A 84 -14.90 -33.98 20.04
CA PRO A 84 -16.34 -34.31 20.03
C PRO A 84 -17.23 -33.49 20.99
#